data_AF-A0A6J7EBU0-F1
#
_entry.id   AF-A0A6J7EBU0-F1
#
_cell.length_a   1.000
_cell.length_b   1.000
_cell.length_c   1.000
_cell.angle_alpha   90.00
_cell.angle_beta   90.00
_cell.angle_gamma   90.00
#
_symmetry.space_group_name_H-M   'P 1'
#
loop_
_entity.id
_entity.type
_entity.pdbx_description
1 polymer ?
#
loop_
_entity_poly.entity_id
_entity_poly.type
_entity_poly.pdbx_seq_one_letter_code
_entity_poly.pdbx_strand_id
1 'polypeptide(L)'
;MLFLPEAAGPHDPQLTSAPRLPNSIRRTSSIDTSWPDGFEGNAQVDARARDLLTSDDNADRVIGAQRLSLTVGGPFKPISAVGSSPLEEGLDALVGATIGPGFRRKVSESLPEHHDANSLLFLLLDDLPGASLVSGYAMQRAGAYGGEPDPSKPLPVTSKMDDLCAGWAREGTMMVTIREKGSIPVPVGPLAPTIEPKDDPLSWHEMTDLPARSMRRRRCLDLIQDPNEGDVVQLVAHFRDSYCDEDQIEHVVHEYSLAGSLNSKTGQVSSMSARAHVLPWMECPGALASAGRVEGMEFAELRDSVRRDFVGASTCTHLNDTLRSLADSELLLRELQSA
;
A
#
# COMPACT_ATOMS: atom_id res chain seq x y z
N MET A 1 3.96 26.63 -5.28
CA MET A 1 3.24 25.34 -5.15
C MET A 1 1.74 25.63 -5.25
N LEU A 2 1.00 24.83 -6.03
CA LEU A 2 -0.44 25.01 -6.22
C LEU A 2 -1.20 24.04 -5.31
N PHE A 3 -2.11 24.54 -4.49
CA PHE A 3 -3.00 23.75 -3.63
C PHE A 3 -4.45 23.94 -4.06
N LEU A 4 -5.28 22.89 -3.93
CA LEU A 4 -6.70 22.90 -4.29
C LEU A 4 -7.54 22.20 -3.18
N PRO A 5 -7.65 22.80 -1.98
CA PRO A 5 -8.42 22.19 -0.88
C PRO A 5 -9.90 21.95 -1.24
N GLU A 6 -10.47 22.75 -2.14
CA GLU A 6 -11.83 22.59 -2.65
C GLU A 6 -12.05 21.33 -3.50
N ALA A 7 -10.97 20.73 -4.00
CA ALA A 7 -10.99 19.53 -4.84
C ALA A 7 -10.58 18.26 -4.06
N ALA A 8 -10.43 18.36 -2.73
CA ALA A 8 -10.03 17.24 -1.89
C ALA A 8 -11.09 16.12 -1.91
N GLY A 9 -10.63 14.87 -1.77
CA GLY A 9 -11.52 13.74 -1.52
C GLY A 9 -12.00 13.70 -0.06
N PRO A 10 -12.58 12.56 0.37
CA PRO A 10 -12.84 12.31 1.79
C PRO A 10 -11.62 12.62 2.66
N HIS A 11 -11.83 13.16 3.86
CA HIS A 11 -10.81 13.59 4.84
C HIS A 11 -11.19 13.13 6.27
N ASP A 12 -11.78 11.93 6.38
CA ASP A 12 -12.25 11.35 7.65
C ASP A 12 -11.38 10.14 8.00
N PRO A 13 -10.17 10.36 8.56
CA PRO A 13 -9.23 9.27 8.77
C PRO A 13 -9.71 8.30 9.83
N GLN A 14 -9.34 7.03 9.67
CA GLN A 14 -9.67 6.02 10.67
C GLN A 14 -8.92 6.30 11.99
N LEU A 15 -9.66 6.32 13.11
CA LEU A 15 -9.09 6.68 14.41
C LEU A 15 -8.37 5.53 15.11
N THR A 16 -8.75 4.29 14.80
CA THR A 16 -8.17 3.08 15.38
C THR A 16 -8.34 1.91 14.42
N SER A 17 -7.38 0.99 14.41
CA SER A 17 -7.48 -0.26 13.65
C SER A 17 -8.59 -1.17 14.21
N ALA A 18 -9.07 -2.10 13.39
CA ALA A 18 -10.06 -3.08 13.86
C ALA A 18 -9.49 -3.88 15.05
N PRO A 19 -10.31 -4.25 16.04
CA PRO A 19 -9.85 -5.11 17.12
C PRO A 19 -9.47 -6.48 16.57
N ARG A 20 -8.46 -7.12 17.18
CA ARG A 20 -8.18 -8.54 16.91
C ARG A 20 -9.31 -9.36 17.50
N LEU A 21 -9.92 -10.21 16.69
CA LEU A 21 -10.97 -11.11 17.15
C LEU A 21 -10.37 -12.48 17.49
N PRO A 22 -10.98 -13.23 18.41
CA PRO A 22 -10.65 -14.63 18.60
C PRO A 22 -10.84 -15.45 17.30
N ASN A 23 -10.14 -16.57 17.15
CA ASN A 23 -10.09 -17.37 15.91
C ASN A 23 -9.78 -16.55 14.65
N SER A 24 -8.76 -15.70 14.73
CA SER A 24 -8.33 -14.88 13.59
C SER A 24 -6.83 -14.91 13.35
N ILE A 25 -6.42 -14.61 12.13
CA ILE A 25 -5.04 -14.34 11.79
C ILE A 25 -4.93 -12.94 11.19
N ARG A 26 -3.97 -12.18 11.70
CA ARG A 26 -3.66 -10.81 11.29
C ARG A 26 -2.31 -10.76 10.61
N ARG A 27 -2.29 -10.28 9.37
CA ARG A 27 -1.07 -9.84 8.68
C ARG A 27 -0.98 -8.32 8.75
N THR A 28 0.14 -7.81 9.25
CA THR A 28 0.46 -6.37 9.20
C THR A 28 1.71 -6.14 8.38
N SER A 29 1.75 -5.04 7.62
CA SER A 29 2.98 -4.58 6.95
C SER A 29 3.13 -3.07 6.99
N SER A 30 4.37 -2.60 6.97
CA SER A 30 4.74 -1.19 6.82
C SER A 30 5.94 -1.04 5.89
N ILE A 31 5.98 0.07 5.16
CA ILE A 31 7.13 0.50 4.34
C ILE A 31 7.32 1.99 4.59
N ASP A 32 8.42 2.33 5.25
CA ASP A 32 8.86 3.69 5.47
C ASP A 32 9.92 4.06 4.44
N THR A 33 9.77 5.21 3.79
CA THR A 33 10.75 5.76 2.85
C THR A 33 11.20 7.14 3.33
N SER A 34 12.50 7.31 3.55
CA SER A 34 13.10 8.53 4.08
C SER A 34 14.33 8.97 3.27
N TRP A 35 14.72 10.24 3.40
CA TRP A 35 15.88 10.82 2.72
C TRP A 35 16.80 11.54 3.73
N PRO A 36 17.62 10.79 4.49
CA PRO A 36 18.44 11.38 5.57
C PRO A 36 19.43 12.43 5.06
N ASP A 37 19.93 12.28 3.83
CA ASP A 37 20.87 13.20 3.19
C ASP A 37 20.17 14.19 2.23
N GLY A 38 18.86 14.36 2.37
CA GLY A 38 18.02 15.16 1.46
C GLY A 38 17.62 14.43 0.17
N PHE A 39 16.69 15.02 -0.59
CA PHE A 39 16.06 14.37 -1.75
C PHE A 39 17.02 14.09 -2.93
N GLU A 40 18.17 14.77 -2.99
CA GLU A 40 19.24 14.48 -3.96
C GLU A 40 20.09 13.27 -3.54
N GLY A 41 20.05 12.91 -2.26
CA GLY A 41 20.72 11.75 -1.69
C GLY A 41 19.95 10.44 -1.94
N ASN A 42 20.39 9.38 -1.27
CA ASN A 42 19.73 8.08 -1.37
C ASN A 42 18.47 8.05 -0.50
N ALA A 43 17.41 7.44 -1.03
CA ALA A 43 16.27 7.04 -0.23
C ALA A 43 16.66 5.80 0.61
N GLN A 44 16.24 5.80 1.87
CA GLN A 44 16.33 4.65 2.76
C GLN A 44 14.93 4.09 2.96
N VAL A 45 14.79 2.78 2.73
CA VAL A 45 13.54 2.04 2.92
C VAL A 45 13.69 1.11 4.11
N ASP A 46 12.79 1.22 5.10
CA ASP A 46 12.62 0.24 6.19
C ASP A 46 11.24 -0.38 6.05
N ALA A 47 11.20 -1.68 5.77
CA ALA A 47 9.97 -2.41 5.53
C ALA A 47 9.86 -3.57 6.53
N ARG A 48 8.65 -3.75 7.09
CA ARG A 48 8.38 -4.76 8.12
C ARG A 48 7.05 -5.44 7.85
N ALA A 49 6.98 -6.74 8.11
CA ALA A 49 5.72 -7.48 8.09
C ALA A 49 5.67 -8.53 9.19
N ARG A 50 4.46 -8.84 9.65
CA ARG A 50 4.22 -9.84 10.70
C ARG A 50 2.87 -10.52 10.53
N ASP A 51 2.86 -11.84 10.69
CA ASP A 51 1.66 -12.64 10.86
C ASP A 51 1.47 -13.01 12.33
N LEU A 52 0.28 -12.78 12.84
CA LEU A 52 -0.11 -13.06 14.22
C LEU A 52 -1.43 -13.82 14.23
N LEU A 53 -1.43 -15.00 14.84
CA LEU A 53 -2.62 -15.76 15.15
C LEU A 53 -3.18 -15.32 16.51
N THR A 54 -4.48 -15.04 16.56
CA THR A 54 -5.23 -14.71 17.77
C THR A 54 -6.13 -15.89 18.12
N SER A 55 -5.89 -16.50 19.28
CA SER A 55 -6.59 -17.70 19.75
C SER A 55 -7.67 -17.37 20.77
N ASP A 56 -8.68 -18.23 20.89
CA ASP A 56 -9.74 -18.13 21.89
C ASP A 56 -9.25 -18.27 23.34
N ASP A 57 -8.07 -18.89 23.54
CA ASP A 57 -7.50 -19.20 24.87
C ASP A 57 -6.41 -18.20 25.33
N ASN A 58 -6.28 -17.05 24.66
CA ASN A 58 -5.22 -16.05 24.86
C ASN A 58 -3.79 -16.57 24.55
N ALA A 59 -3.63 -17.68 23.84
CA ALA A 59 -2.33 -18.16 23.36
C ALA A 59 -1.93 -17.53 22.02
N ASP A 60 -1.97 -16.19 21.94
CA ASP A 60 -1.60 -15.45 20.73
C ASP A 60 -0.18 -15.79 20.29
N ARG A 61 -0.01 -16.09 18.99
CA ARG A 61 1.26 -16.59 18.45
C ARG A 61 1.68 -15.79 17.22
N VAL A 62 2.89 -15.23 17.27
CA VAL A 62 3.54 -14.71 16.06
C VAL A 62 3.97 -15.90 15.21
N ILE A 63 3.38 -16.00 14.02
CA ILE A 63 3.65 -17.07 13.05
C ILE A 63 4.93 -16.76 12.27
N GLY A 64 5.09 -15.49 11.89
CA GLY A 64 6.27 -15.03 11.15
C GLY A 64 6.46 -13.53 11.30
N ALA A 65 7.71 -13.09 11.16
CA ALA A 65 8.08 -11.69 11.09
C ALA A 65 9.23 -11.52 10.10
N GLN A 66 9.18 -10.46 9.29
CA GLN A 66 10.19 -10.13 8.30
C GLN A 66 10.53 -8.65 8.37
N ARG A 67 11.83 -8.33 8.30
CA ARG A 67 12.33 -6.99 8.00
C ARG A 67 13.08 -7.01 6.67
N LEU A 68 12.95 -5.94 5.91
CA LEU A 68 13.64 -5.66 4.67
C LEU A 68 14.16 -4.21 4.73
N SER A 69 15.42 -4.00 4.44
CA SER A 69 16.02 -2.67 4.30
C SER A 69 16.57 -2.50 2.88
N LEU A 70 16.39 -1.31 2.31
CA LEU A 70 16.94 -0.96 1.01
C LEU A 70 17.54 0.43 1.03
N THR A 71 18.64 0.59 0.30
CA THR A 71 19.10 1.90 -0.15
C THR A 71 18.79 2.00 -1.64
N VAL A 72 18.02 3.02 -2.01
CA VAL A 72 17.66 3.31 -3.39
C VAL A 72 18.32 4.63 -3.76
N GLY A 73 19.05 4.68 -4.87
CA GLY A 73 19.62 5.94 -5.32
C GLY A 73 18.52 7.00 -5.51
N GLY A 74 18.87 8.28 -5.38
CA GLY A 74 17.94 9.42 -5.56
C GLY A 74 17.03 9.31 -6.79
N PRO A 75 16.00 10.17 -6.89
CA PRO A 75 14.67 9.85 -7.40
C PRO A 75 14.69 8.91 -8.60
N PHE A 76 14.42 7.61 -8.35
CA PHE A 76 14.27 6.54 -9.35
C PHE A 76 15.56 5.89 -9.89
N LYS A 77 16.70 6.08 -9.23
CA LYS A 77 17.91 5.28 -9.48
C LYS A 77 17.74 3.85 -8.94
N PRO A 78 18.57 2.89 -9.39
CA PRO A 78 18.47 1.50 -8.96
C PRO A 78 18.78 1.31 -7.46
N ILE A 79 18.33 0.16 -6.93
CA ILE A 79 18.70 -0.35 -5.62
C ILE A 79 20.22 -0.46 -5.54
N SER A 80 20.85 0.17 -4.57
CA SER A 80 22.30 0.12 -4.33
C SER A 80 22.69 -0.81 -3.18
N ALA A 81 21.77 -1.05 -2.24
CA ALA A 81 21.93 -2.03 -1.18
C ALA A 81 20.57 -2.60 -0.78
N VAL A 82 20.56 -3.86 -0.37
CA VAL A 82 19.38 -4.57 0.13
C VAL A 82 19.82 -5.51 1.26
N GLY A 83 18.98 -5.68 2.27
CA GLY A 83 19.21 -6.61 3.36
C GLY A 83 17.91 -7.01 4.04
N SER A 84 17.94 -8.09 4.79
CA SER A 84 16.76 -8.59 5.50
C SER A 84 17.10 -9.15 6.87
N SER A 85 16.08 -9.24 7.72
CA SER A 85 16.13 -10.01 8.97
C SER A 85 14.84 -10.83 9.10
N PRO A 86 14.92 -12.18 9.16
CA PRO A 86 16.13 -12.99 9.00
C PRO A 86 16.84 -12.77 7.64
N LEU A 87 18.12 -13.13 7.57
CA LEU A 87 18.90 -13.01 6.33
C LEU A 87 18.36 -13.99 5.30
N GLU A 88 18.11 -13.50 4.08
CA GLU A 88 17.56 -14.31 2.98
C GLU A 88 18.57 -14.37 1.84
N GLU A 89 18.83 -15.58 1.37
CA GLU A 89 19.75 -15.81 0.25
C GLU A 89 19.15 -15.28 -1.07
N GLY A 90 20.01 -14.84 -1.98
CA GLY A 90 19.58 -14.37 -3.31
C GLY A 90 19.05 -12.93 -3.37
N LEU A 91 18.84 -12.24 -2.24
CA LEU A 91 18.40 -10.84 -2.22
C LEU A 91 19.33 -9.89 -3.01
N ASP A 92 20.64 -10.14 -2.98
CA ASP A 92 21.64 -9.35 -3.70
C ASP A 92 21.38 -9.30 -5.23
N ALA A 93 20.62 -10.26 -5.78
CA ALA A 93 20.23 -10.25 -7.20
C ALA A 93 19.29 -9.09 -7.57
N LEU A 94 18.77 -8.36 -6.57
CA LEU A 94 17.96 -7.15 -6.74
C LEU A 94 18.82 -5.87 -6.78
N VAL A 95 20.11 -5.92 -6.41
CA VAL A 95 21.02 -4.78 -6.55
C VAL A 95 21.15 -4.43 -8.03
N GLY A 96 21.00 -3.14 -8.36
CA GLY A 96 20.94 -2.66 -9.74
C GLY A 96 19.55 -2.66 -10.35
N ALA A 97 18.53 -3.24 -9.71
CA ALA A 97 17.15 -3.19 -10.19
C ALA A 97 16.48 -1.85 -9.87
N THR A 98 15.63 -1.37 -10.78
CA THR A 98 14.78 -0.19 -10.55
C THR A 98 13.41 -0.62 -10.02
N ILE A 99 12.95 0.01 -8.94
CA ILE A 99 11.61 -0.20 -8.38
C ILE A 99 10.59 0.52 -9.28
N GLY A 100 9.83 -0.25 -10.06
CA GLY A 100 8.92 0.29 -11.07
C GLY A 100 8.44 -0.79 -12.06
N PRO A 101 8.15 -0.42 -13.33
CA PRO A 101 7.75 -1.37 -14.35
C PRO A 101 8.76 -2.54 -14.47
N GLY A 102 8.27 -3.78 -14.35
CA GLY A 102 9.10 -4.98 -14.43
C GLY A 102 9.71 -5.45 -13.10
N PHE A 103 9.71 -4.63 -12.04
CA PHE A 103 10.30 -4.99 -10.76
C PHE A 103 9.71 -6.27 -10.14
N ARG A 104 8.38 -6.36 -10.08
CA ARG A 104 7.68 -7.55 -9.55
C ARG A 104 8.07 -8.84 -10.28
N ARG A 105 8.24 -8.77 -11.60
CA ARG A 105 8.71 -9.91 -12.40
C ARG A 105 10.14 -10.30 -12.01
N LYS A 106 11.03 -9.32 -11.90
CA LYS A 106 12.42 -9.55 -11.47
C LYS A 106 12.48 -10.18 -10.08
N VAL A 107 11.60 -9.79 -9.16
CA VAL A 107 11.46 -10.42 -7.84
C VAL A 107 11.06 -11.88 -7.99
N SER A 108 9.97 -12.20 -8.71
CA SER A 108 9.54 -13.60 -8.92
C SER A 108 10.62 -14.46 -9.59
N GLU A 109 11.36 -13.92 -10.55
CA GLU A 109 12.45 -14.63 -11.24
C GLU A 109 13.68 -14.85 -10.35
N SER A 110 13.97 -13.93 -9.42
CA SER A 110 15.17 -13.99 -8.57
C SER A 110 14.93 -14.73 -7.25
N LEU A 111 13.67 -14.75 -6.79
CA LEU A 111 13.25 -15.31 -5.50
C LEU A 111 11.98 -16.16 -5.66
N PRO A 112 11.99 -17.19 -6.53
CA PRO A 112 10.79 -17.96 -6.86
C PRO A 112 10.19 -18.68 -5.65
N GLU A 113 11.02 -19.19 -4.73
CA GLU A 113 10.53 -19.87 -3.52
C GLU A 113 9.70 -18.95 -2.62
N HIS A 114 10.10 -17.69 -2.47
CA HIS A 114 9.33 -16.71 -1.71
C HIS A 114 8.05 -16.28 -2.41
N HIS A 115 8.10 -16.14 -3.74
CA HIS A 115 6.92 -15.88 -4.56
C HIS A 115 5.88 -16.98 -4.40
N ASP A 116 6.28 -18.24 -4.62
CA ASP A 116 5.39 -19.40 -4.60
C ASP A 116 4.86 -19.68 -3.19
N ALA A 117 5.62 -19.34 -2.16
CA ALA A 117 5.20 -19.50 -0.77
C ALA A 117 4.30 -18.36 -0.25
N ASN A 118 4.08 -17.27 -1.01
CA ASN A 118 3.42 -16.05 -0.52
C ASN A 118 4.06 -15.51 0.77
N SER A 119 5.41 -15.55 0.84
CA SER A 119 6.15 -15.22 2.05
C SER A 119 6.00 -13.74 2.45
N LEU A 120 6.27 -13.43 3.72
CA LEU A 120 6.31 -12.04 4.20
C LEU A 120 7.35 -11.20 3.44
N LEU A 121 8.49 -11.79 3.05
CA LEU A 121 9.48 -11.10 2.21
C LEU A 121 8.90 -10.76 0.83
N PHE A 122 8.19 -11.70 0.22
CA PHE A 122 7.56 -11.47 -1.08
C PHE A 122 6.48 -10.39 -1.01
N LEU A 123 5.66 -10.36 0.05
CA LEU A 123 4.71 -9.26 0.29
C LEU A 123 5.43 -7.90 0.30
N LEU A 124 6.51 -7.77 1.09
CA LEU A 124 7.24 -6.51 1.20
C LEU A 124 7.82 -6.07 -0.16
N LEU A 125 8.39 -7.01 -0.92
CA LEU A 125 8.95 -6.74 -2.25
C LEU A 125 7.86 -6.42 -3.30
N ASP A 126 6.70 -7.09 -3.26
CA ASP A 126 5.57 -6.84 -4.17
C ASP A 126 4.92 -5.47 -3.94
N ASP A 127 4.99 -4.94 -2.72
CA ASP A 127 4.41 -3.65 -2.33
C ASP A 127 5.36 -2.45 -2.58
N LEU A 128 6.68 -2.70 -2.74
CA LEU A 128 7.67 -1.65 -3.02
C LEU A 128 7.33 -0.74 -4.22
N PRO A 129 6.83 -1.23 -5.37
CA PRO A 129 6.46 -0.35 -6.49
C PRO A 129 5.41 0.68 -6.12
N GLY A 130 4.39 0.32 -5.34
CA GLY A 130 3.38 1.27 -4.93
C GLY A 130 3.91 2.21 -3.84
N ALA A 131 4.73 1.71 -2.91
CA ALA A 131 5.36 2.56 -1.88
C ALA A 131 6.31 3.57 -2.52
N SER A 132 7.08 3.16 -3.53
CA SER A 132 7.95 4.03 -4.32
C SER A 132 7.16 5.06 -5.12
N LEU A 133 6.04 4.67 -5.73
CA LEU A 133 5.15 5.60 -6.45
C LEU A 133 4.66 6.72 -5.53
N VAL A 134 4.09 6.37 -4.36
CA VAL A 134 3.57 7.38 -3.43
C VAL A 134 4.69 8.17 -2.75
N SER A 135 5.90 7.61 -2.63
CA SER A 135 7.06 8.30 -2.06
C SER A 135 7.40 9.62 -2.78
N GLY A 136 7.08 9.71 -4.08
CA GLY A 136 7.23 10.94 -4.87
C GLY A 136 6.38 12.11 -4.36
N TYR A 137 5.35 11.86 -3.54
CA TYR A 137 4.57 12.89 -2.87
C TYR A 137 5.41 13.72 -1.90
N ALA A 138 6.39 13.13 -1.20
CA ALA A 138 7.30 13.88 -0.32
C ALA A 138 8.12 14.92 -1.12
N MET A 139 8.60 14.54 -2.30
CA MET A 139 9.30 15.45 -3.20
C MET A 139 8.38 16.54 -3.75
N GLN A 140 7.12 16.19 -4.04
CA GLN A 140 6.12 17.17 -4.46
C GLN A 140 5.83 18.19 -3.36
N ARG A 141 5.67 17.74 -2.10
CA ARG A 141 5.51 18.59 -0.90
C ARG A 141 6.73 19.45 -0.59
N ALA A 142 7.93 19.00 -0.97
CA ALA A 142 9.16 19.78 -0.87
C ALA A 142 9.37 20.77 -2.04
N GLY A 143 8.47 20.79 -3.02
CA GLY A 143 8.57 21.69 -4.17
C GLY A 143 9.58 21.27 -5.23
N ALA A 144 10.05 20.02 -5.21
CA ALA A 144 11.05 19.51 -6.17
C ALA A 144 10.57 19.54 -7.63
N TYR A 145 9.25 19.57 -7.85
CA TYR A 145 8.63 19.69 -9.17
C TYR A 145 8.19 21.12 -9.52
N GLY A 146 8.47 22.09 -8.65
CA GLY A 146 8.07 23.50 -8.81
C GLY A 146 9.17 24.34 -9.45
N GLY A 147 9.22 24.36 -10.79
CA GLY A 147 9.85 25.44 -11.56
C GLY A 147 8.80 26.46 -12.01
N GLU A 148 9.23 27.63 -12.50
CA GLU A 148 8.31 28.49 -13.25
C GLU A 148 7.77 27.71 -14.46
N PRO A 149 6.45 27.74 -14.71
CA PRO A 149 5.88 27.11 -15.89
C PRO A 149 6.54 27.71 -17.14
N ASP A 150 7.26 26.90 -17.91
CA ASP A 150 7.78 27.31 -19.22
C ASP A 150 6.68 27.04 -20.26
N PRO A 151 5.95 28.06 -20.76
CA PRO A 151 4.86 27.86 -21.72
C PRO A 151 5.33 27.24 -23.05
N SER A 152 6.65 27.21 -23.32
CA SER A 152 7.23 26.54 -24.49
C SER A 152 7.49 25.04 -24.29
N LYS A 153 7.39 24.54 -23.05
CA LYS A 153 7.58 23.14 -22.71
C LYS A 153 6.29 22.58 -22.12
N PRO A 154 5.49 21.82 -22.89
CA PRO A 154 4.41 21.06 -22.29
C PRO A 154 4.99 20.19 -21.17
N LEU A 155 4.32 20.15 -20.01
CA LEU A 155 4.69 19.21 -18.95
C LEU A 155 4.80 17.81 -19.58
N PRO A 156 5.93 17.10 -19.45
CA PRO A 156 6.13 15.76 -20.05
C PRO A 156 5.11 14.69 -19.62
N VAL A 157 4.23 15.05 -18.68
CA VAL A 157 3.45 14.19 -17.80
C VAL A 157 2.01 14.01 -18.28
N THR A 158 1.43 14.93 -19.05
CA THR A 158 -0.03 14.97 -19.24
C THR A 158 -0.59 13.83 -20.08
N SER A 159 -0.04 13.53 -21.27
CA SER A 159 -0.63 12.50 -22.14
C SER A 159 -0.36 11.06 -21.71
N LYS A 160 0.69 10.82 -20.91
CA LYS A 160 1.05 9.47 -20.43
C LYS A 160 0.36 9.08 -19.12
N MET A 161 -0.20 10.04 -18.39
CA MET A 161 -0.89 9.81 -17.13
C MET A 161 -2.40 9.99 -17.23
N ASP A 162 -2.93 10.38 -18.40
CA ASP A 162 -4.37 10.38 -18.68
C ASP A 162 -4.97 9.01 -18.34
N ASP A 163 -6.03 9.03 -17.54
CA ASP A 163 -6.81 7.86 -17.14
C ASP A 163 -5.97 6.77 -16.45
N LEU A 164 -4.84 7.11 -15.82
CA LEU A 164 -4.07 6.14 -15.03
C LEU A 164 -4.92 5.52 -13.92
N CYS A 165 -5.74 6.35 -13.26
CA CYS A 165 -6.68 5.96 -12.23
C CYS A 165 -7.77 7.05 -12.07
N ALA A 166 -8.75 6.84 -11.19
CA ALA A 166 -9.85 7.79 -10.97
C ALA A 166 -9.38 9.22 -10.64
N GLY A 167 -8.33 9.37 -9.82
CA GLY A 167 -7.75 10.69 -9.51
C GLY A 167 -7.04 11.34 -10.70
N TRP A 168 -6.59 10.53 -11.67
CA TRP A 168 -5.93 10.95 -12.92
C TRP A 168 -6.88 10.88 -14.13
N ALA A 169 -8.20 10.87 -13.89
CA ALA A 169 -9.18 10.88 -14.96
C ALA A 169 -8.93 12.07 -15.89
N ARG A 170 -8.99 11.85 -17.20
CA ARG A 170 -8.69 12.86 -18.22
C ARG A 170 -9.46 14.17 -18.00
N GLU A 171 -10.74 14.07 -17.64
CA GLU A 171 -11.63 15.19 -17.37
C GLU A 171 -11.74 15.55 -15.86
N GLY A 172 -10.91 14.92 -15.01
CA GLY A 172 -10.86 15.19 -13.59
C GLY A 172 -10.16 16.51 -13.25
N THR A 173 -10.48 17.05 -12.07
CA THR A 173 -10.06 18.37 -11.60
C THR A 173 -8.55 18.57 -11.65
N MET A 174 -7.78 17.57 -11.20
CA MET A 174 -6.32 17.62 -11.23
C MET A 174 -5.80 17.72 -12.68
N MET A 175 -6.32 16.92 -13.61
CA MET A 175 -5.85 16.90 -15.00
C MET A 175 -6.25 18.15 -15.77
N VAL A 176 -7.46 18.67 -15.56
CA VAL A 176 -7.90 19.97 -16.07
C VAL A 176 -6.96 21.07 -15.57
N THR A 177 -6.69 21.10 -14.26
CA THR A 177 -5.82 22.12 -13.67
C THR A 177 -4.40 22.05 -14.21
N ILE A 178 -3.84 20.85 -14.40
CA ILE A 178 -2.51 20.68 -15.00
C ILE A 178 -2.46 21.28 -16.41
N ARG A 179 -3.50 21.03 -17.24
CA ARG A 179 -3.56 21.57 -18.60
C ARG A 179 -3.71 23.10 -18.62
N GLU A 180 -4.48 23.66 -17.69
CA GLU A 180 -4.73 25.11 -17.63
C GLU A 180 -3.57 25.89 -17.02
N LYS A 181 -2.95 25.36 -15.96
CA LYS A 181 -1.97 26.08 -15.13
C LYS A 181 -0.53 25.60 -15.31
N GLY A 182 -0.31 24.51 -16.05
CA GLY A 182 1.03 23.97 -16.28
C GLY A 182 1.74 23.49 -15.01
N SER A 183 0.98 23.15 -13.95
CA SER A 183 1.50 22.71 -12.65
C SER A 183 0.63 21.62 -12.08
N ILE A 184 1.25 20.60 -11.47
CA ILE A 184 0.54 19.53 -10.74
C ILE A 184 0.11 20.10 -9.37
N PRO A 185 -1.20 20.18 -9.08
CA PRO A 185 -1.68 20.54 -7.76
C PRO A 185 -1.19 19.53 -6.70
N VAL A 186 -0.85 20.02 -5.51
CA VAL A 186 -0.39 19.20 -4.40
C VAL A 186 -1.56 19.02 -3.43
N PRO A 187 -2.06 17.78 -3.23
CA PRO A 187 -3.10 17.55 -2.24
C PRO A 187 -2.50 17.74 -0.84
N VAL A 188 -3.35 18.02 0.16
CA VAL A 188 -2.95 18.09 1.57
C VAL A 188 -4.02 17.39 2.38
N GLY A 189 -3.67 16.26 2.99
CA GLY A 189 -4.62 15.49 3.78
C GLY A 189 -4.66 15.88 5.27
N PRO A 190 -5.61 15.30 6.01
CA PRO A 190 -5.80 15.55 7.43
C PRO A 190 -4.65 14.95 8.26
N LEU A 191 -4.57 15.32 9.53
CA LEU A 191 -3.66 14.69 10.50
C LEU A 191 -3.89 13.18 10.53
N ALA A 192 -2.81 12.41 10.63
CA ALA A 192 -2.85 10.97 10.82
C ALA A 192 -2.99 10.62 12.31
N PRO A 193 -4.11 10.03 12.74
CA PRO A 193 -4.23 9.52 14.10
C PRO A 193 -3.31 8.29 14.27
N THR A 194 -2.85 8.07 15.50
CA THR A 194 -2.32 6.77 15.95
C THR A 194 -3.45 5.74 15.89
N ILE A 195 -3.30 4.70 15.08
CA ILE A 195 -4.35 3.68 14.88
C ILE A 195 -4.10 2.42 15.70
N GLU A 196 -2.91 2.31 16.27
CA GLU A 196 -2.47 1.24 17.14
C GLU A 196 -3.19 1.40 18.51
N PRO A 197 -4.10 0.48 18.89
CA PRO A 197 -4.76 0.53 20.19
C PRO A 197 -3.74 0.42 21.32
N LYS A 198 -3.84 1.31 22.31
CA LYS A 198 -2.90 1.37 23.45
C LYS A 198 -2.98 0.16 24.37
N ASP A 199 -4.12 -0.51 24.38
CA ASP A 199 -4.44 -1.69 25.19
C ASP A 199 -4.12 -3.01 24.48
N ASP A 200 -3.73 -2.98 23.20
CA ASP A 200 -3.31 -4.16 22.43
C ASP A 200 -1.96 -3.93 21.73
N PRO A 201 -0.83 -4.19 22.42
CA PRO A 201 0.51 -4.04 21.84
C PRO A 201 0.80 -5.06 20.72
N LEU A 202 -0.02 -6.11 20.58
CA LEU A 202 0.08 -7.08 19.50
C LEU A 202 -0.79 -6.70 18.29
N SER A 203 -1.55 -5.60 18.34
CA SER A 203 -2.37 -5.14 17.21
C SER A 203 -1.55 -4.87 15.93
N TRP A 204 -0.31 -4.41 16.07
CA TRP A 204 0.64 -4.09 15.01
C TRP A 204 2.06 -4.55 15.36
N HIS A 205 2.92 -4.73 14.36
CA HIS A 205 4.36 -4.89 14.59
C HIS A 205 4.97 -3.56 15.02
N GLU A 206 6.12 -3.62 15.68
CA GLU A 206 6.84 -2.42 16.11
C GLU A 206 7.25 -1.57 14.90
N MET A 207 6.85 -0.30 14.92
CA MET A 207 7.24 0.72 13.96
C MET A 207 7.94 1.85 14.71
N THR A 208 9.01 2.38 14.13
CA THR A 208 9.69 3.56 14.67
C THR A 208 8.90 4.83 14.34
N ASP A 209 9.23 5.96 14.95
CA ASP A 209 8.68 7.24 14.50
C ASP A 209 9.10 7.53 13.05
N LEU A 210 8.18 8.07 12.27
CA LEU A 210 8.42 8.40 10.87
C LEU A 210 9.24 9.72 10.80
N PRO A 211 10.45 9.73 10.21
CA PRO A 211 11.26 10.95 10.17
C PRO A 211 10.58 12.06 9.37
N ALA A 212 10.97 13.31 9.62
CA ALA A 212 10.51 14.45 8.85
C ALA A 212 10.73 14.24 7.34
N ARG A 213 9.80 14.75 6.53
CA ARG A 213 9.81 14.64 5.06
C ARG A 213 9.85 13.19 4.53
N SER A 214 9.30 12.25 5.29
CA SER A 214 9.28 10.82 4.93
C SER A 214 7.85 10.35 4.66
N MET A 215 7.74 9.18 4.03
CA MET A 215 6.48 8.55 3.67
C MET A 215 6.35 7.21 4.36
N ARG A 216 5.14 6.87 4.81
CA ARG A 216 4.81 5.56 5.35
C ARG A 216 3.61 4.99 4.62
N ARG A 217 3.78 3.78 4.11
CA ARG A 217 2.70 2.88 3.73
C ARG A 217 2.49 1.88 4.85
N ARG A 218 1.24 1.60 5.21
CA ARG A 218 0.89 0.53 6.15
C ARG A 218 -0.35 -0.23 5.73
N ARG A 219 -0.38 -1.51 6.06
CA ARG A 219 -1.49 -2.43 5.77
C ARG A 219 -1.78 -3.31 6.97
N CYS A 220 -3.05 -3.63 7.15
CA CYS A 220 -3.52 -4.68 8.04
C CYS A 220 -4.52 -5.53 7.27
N LEU A 221 -4.39 -6.85 7.34
CA LEU A 221 -5.32 -7.82 6.78
C LEU A 221 -5.66 -8.83 7.87
N ASP A 222 -6.94 -8.88 8.22
CA ASP A 222 -7.51 -9.83 9.16
C ASP A 222 -8.34 -10.86 8.41
N LEU A 223 -8.08 -12.13 8.68
CA LEU A 223 -8.99 -13.24 8.34
C LEU A 223 -9.55 -13.81 9.63
N ILE A 224 -10.87 -13.90 9.72
CA ILE A 224 -11.60 -14.28 10.92
C ILE A 224 -12.49 -15.48 10.58
N GLN A 225 -12.26 -16.60 11.26
CA GLN A 225 -13.07 -17.81 11.09
C GLN A 225 -14.17 -17.81 12.17
N ASP A 226 -15.43 -17.69 11.77
CA ASP A 226 -16.54 -18.02 12.67
C ASP A 226 -16.71 -19.54 12.68
N PRO A 227 -16.60 -20.22 13.85
CA PRO A 227 -16.81 -21.67 13.95
C PRO A 227 -18.20 -22.14 13.48
N ASN A 228 -19.18 -21.23 13.41
CA ASN A 228 -20.55 -21.53 13.00
C ASN A 228 -20.82 -21.29 11.50
N GLU A 229 -19.93 -20.59 10.79
CA GLU A 229 -20.13 -20.23 9.37
C GLU A 229 -19.40 -21.17 8.38
N GLY A 230 -18.94 -22.33 8.85
CA GLY A 230 -18.39 -23.40 8.00
C GLY A 230 -17.24 -22.92 7.12
N ASP A 231 -17.42 -22.99 5.79
CA ASP A 231 -16.41 -22.62 4.80
C ASP A 231 -16.28 -21.10 4.57
N VAL A 232 -17.05 -20.26 5.29
CA VAL A 232 -17.00 -18.79 5.15
C VAL A 232 -15.98 -18.21 6.12
N VAL A 233 -15.07 -17.38 5.59
CA VAL A 233 -14.09 -16.63 6.38
C VAL A 233 -14.28 -15.14 6.14
N GLN A 234 -14.45 -14.37 7.21
CA GLN A 234 -14.61 -12.93 7.12
C GLN A 234 -13.25 -12.27 6.89
N LEU A 235 -13.22 -11.25 6.05
CA LEU A 235 -12.02 -10.49 5.70
C LEU A 235 -12.23 -9.02 6.04
N VAL A 236 -11.29 -8.45 6.80
CA VAL A 236 -11.19 -7.01 7.02
C VAL A 236 -9.79 -6.57 6.66
N ALA A 237 -9.66 -5.55 5.82
CA ALA A 237 -8.36 -4.98 5.51
C ALA A 237 -8.36 -3.47 5.67
N HIS A 238 -7.20 -2.92 6.04
CA HIS A 238 -6.93 -1.50 6.15
C HIS A 238 -5.66 -1.18 5.38
N PHE A 239 -5.67 -0.04 4.69
CA PHE A 239 -4.53 0.49 3.96
C PHE A 239 -4.41 1.98 4.27
N ARG A 240 -3.19 2.45 4.54
CA ARG A 240 -2.89 3.88 4.66
C ARG A 240 -1.53 4.23 4.08
N ASP A 241 -1.52 5.23 3.21
CA ASP A 241 -0.31 6.00 2.88
C ASP A 241 -0.35 7.35 3.61
N SER A 242 0.79 7.77 4.14
CA SER A 242 0.94 8.96 4.96
C SER A 242 2.28 9.65 4.74
N TYR A 243 2.33 10.95 5.00
CA TYR A 243 3.49 11.82 4.86
C TYR A 243 3.79 12.53 6.18
N CYS A 244 5.02 12.42 6.67
CA CYS A 244 5.50 13.20 7.79
C CYS A 244 6.11 14.50 7.27
N ASP A 245 5.61 15.65 7.72
CA ASP A 245 6.09 16.94 7.28
C ASP A 245 7.38 17.38 7.98
N GLU A 246 7.74 18.65 7.83
CA GLU A 246 8.99 19.23 8.32
C GLU A 246 8.95 19.48 9.84
N ASP A 247 7.75 19.62 10.39
CA ASP A 247 7.45 19.80 11.81
C ASP A 247 7.20 18.45 12.52
N GLN A 248 7.48 17.34 11.83
CA GLN A 248 7.23 15.95 12.27
C GLN A 248 5.75 15.64 12.51
N ILE A 249 4.86 16.26 11.74
CA ILE A 249 3.44 15.99 11.78
C ILE A 249 3.08 15.05 10.64
N GLU A 250 2.52 13.88 10.97
CA GLU A 250 2.06 12.90 9.98
C GLU A 250 0.67 13.28 9.46
N HIS A 251 0.52 13.30 8.13
CA HIS A 251 -0.72 13.55 7.41
C HIS A 251 -1.09 12.36 6.53
N VAL A 252 -2.35 11.96 6.54
CA VAL A 252 -2.84 10.87 5.69
C VAL A 252 -2.95 11.35 4.24
N VAL A 253 -2.54 10.53 3.27
CA VAL A 253 -2.65 10.85 1.82
C VAL A 253 -3.70 9.97 1.14
N HIS A 254 -3.62 8.66 1.38
CA HIS A 254 -4.61 7.69 0.92
C HIS A 254 -4.99 6.77 2.08
N GLU A 255 -6.28 6.50 2.25
CA GLU A 255 -6.74 5.55 3.24
C GLU A 255 -8.03 4.85 2.80
N TYR A 256 -7.99 3.52 2.90
CA TYR A 256 -9.10 2.63 2.59
C TYR A 256 -9.31 1.61 3.70
N SER A 257 -10.57 1.20 3.89
CA SER A 257 -10.88 -0.08 4.53
C SER A 257 -11.64 -0.97 3.55
N LEU A 258 -11.31 -2.25 3.53
CA LEU A 258 -12.02 -3.27 2.78
C LEU A 258 -12.71 -4.21 3.75
N ALA A 259 -13.90 -4.67 3.39
CA ALA A 259 -14.64 -5.68 4.12
C ALA A 259 -15.28 -6.64 3.12
N GLY A 260 -15.18 -7.93 3.40
CA GLY A 260 -15.68 -8.97 2.52
C GLY A 260 -15.66 -10.34 3.17
N SER A 261 -15.89 -11.36 2.37
CA SER A 261 -15.84 -12.75 2.80
C SER A 261 -15.18 -13.62 1.75
N LEU A 262 -14.55 -14.69 2.23
CA LEU A 262 -13.84 -15.68 1.45
C LEU A 262 -14.53 -17.03 1.60
N ASN A 263 -14.42 -17.87 0.57
CA ASN A 263 -14.75 -19.28 0.67
C ASN A 263 -13.45 -20.07 0.85
N SER A 264 -13.24 -20.62 2.05
CA SER A 264 -12.01 -21.33 2.41
C SER A 264 -11.87 -22.69 1.73
N LYS A 265 -12.98 -23.27 1.26
CA LYS A 265 -13.00 -24.55 0.54
C LYS A 265 -12.65 -24.40 -0.94
N THR A 266 -13.16 -23.35 -1.60
CA THR A 266 -12.90 -23.12 -3.03
C THR A 266 -11.71 -22.19 -3.26
N GLY A 267 -11.24 -21.47 -2.25
CA GLY A 267 -10.14 -20.52 -2.41
C GLY A 267 -10.54 -19.24 -3.14
N GLN A 268 -11.81 -18.84 -3.03
CA GLN A 268 -12.38 -17.72 -3.81
C GLN A 268 -12.89 -16.57 -2.94
N VAL A 269 -12.88 -15.36 -3.50
CA VAL A 269 -13.50 -14.19 -2.88
C VAL A 269 -15.02 -14.27 -3.08
N SER A 270 -15.78 -14.36 -1.99
CA SER A 270 -17.24 -14.46 -2.02
C SER A 270 -17.92 -13.09 -2.12
N SER A 271 -17.37 -12.08 -1.43
CA SER A 271 -17.84 -10.69 -1.48
C SER A 271 -16.69 -9.73 -1.21
N MET A 272 -16.75 -8.51 -1.77
CA MET A 272 -15.76 -7.47 -1.48
C MET A 272 -16.32 -6.06 -1.62
N SER A 273 -16.14 -5.26 -0.58
CA SER A 273 -16.49 -3.84 -0.57
C SER A 273 -15.31 -2.99 -0.09
N ALA A 274 -15.22 -1.76 -0.60
CA ALA A 274 -14.21 -0.79 -0.18
C ALA A 274 -14.87 0.51 0.28
N ARG A 275 -14.32 1.09 1.34
CA ARG A 275 -14.65 2.42 1.85
C ARG A 275 -13.43 3.32 1.76
N ALA A 276 -13.64 4.54 1.25
CA ALA A 276 -12.65 5.60 1.31
C ALA A 276 -12.76 6.35 2.65
N HIS A 277 -11.63 6.59 3.29
CA HIS A 277 -11.53 7.43 4.50
C HIS A 277 -10.81 8.74 4.18
N VAL A 278 -9.64 8.63 3.54
CA VAL A 278 -8.87 9.78 3.06
C VAL A 278 -8.46 9.57 1.61
N LEU A 279 -8.76 10.53 0.72
CA LEU A 279 -8.30 10.48 -0.67
C LEU A 279 -7.86 11.86 -1.17
N PRO A 280 -6.85 11.94 -2.05
CA PRO A 280 -6.28 13.21 -2.46
C PRO A 280 -7.24 14.06 -3.30
N TRP A 281 -8.11 13.42 -4.09
CA TRP A 281 -8.98 14.10 -5.05
C TRP A 281 -10.43 13.63 -4.99
N MET A 282 -11.35 14.56 -5.23
CA MET A 282 -12.80 14.34 -5.21
C MET A 282 -13.29 13.28 -6.20
N GLU A 283 -12.54 12.98 -7.26
CA GLU A 283 -12.85 11.94 -8.23
C GLU A 283 -12.46 10.53 -7.73
N CYS A 284 -11.50 10.43 -6.80
CA CYS A 284 -10.97 9.14 -6.35
C CYS A 284 -12.03 8.17 -5.78
N PRO A 285 -13.08 8.61 -5.05
CA PRO A 285 -14.19 7.75 -4.64
C PRO A 285 -14.89 7.01 -5.80
N GLY A 286 -14.82 7.52 -7.03
CA GLY A 286 -15.37 6.86 -8.23
C GLY A 286 -14.76 5.48 -8.52
N ALA A 287 -13.59 5.18 -7.94
CA ALA A 287 -12.95 3.86 -8.07
C ALA A 287 -13.47 2.80 -7.10
N LEU A 288 -14.25 3.15 -6.06
CA LEU A 288 -14.56 2.22 -4.96
C LEU A 288 -15.30 0.95 -5.43
N ALA A 289 -16.19 1.10 -6.41
CA ALA A 289 -16.93 -0.03 -6.98
C ALA A 289 -16.03 -1.05 -7.69
N SER A 290 -14.78 -0.71 -8.03
CA SER A 290 -13.83 -1.67 -8.60
C SER A 290 -13.47 -2.79 -7.63
N ALA A 291 -13.61 -2.59 -6.31
CA ALA A 291 -13.36 -3.63 -5.33
C ALA A 291 -14.24 -4.87 -5.55
N GLY A 292 -15.52 -4.71 -5.89
CA GLY A 292 -16.42 -5.84 -6.15
C GLY A 292 -16.06 -6.67 -7.39
N ARG A 293 -15.15 -6.20 -8.25
CA ARG A 293 -14.72 -6.96 -9.44
C ARG A 293 -13.91 -8.19 -9.10
N VAL A 294 -13.37 -8.30 -7.87
CA VAL A 294 -12.64 -9.50 -7.44
C VAL A 294 -13.57 -10.64 -6.99
N GLU A 295 -14.87 -10.39 -6.86
CA GLU A 295 -15.84 -11.42 -6.48
C GLU A 295 -15.83 -12.58 -7.48
N GLY A 296 -15.71 -13.80 -6.96
CA GLY A 296 -15.56 -15.04 -7.72
C GLY A 296 -14.14 -15.38 -8.17
N MET A 297 -13.16 -14.47 -8.01
CA MET A 297 -11.76 -14.76 -8.34
C MET A 297 -11.11 -15.67 -7.30
N GLU A 298 -10.21 -16.54 -7.75
CA GLU A 298 -9.34 -17.33 -6.88
C GLU A 298 -8.20 -16.46 -6.30
N PHE A 299 -7.79 -16.72 -5.06
CA PHE A 299 -6.74 -15.92 -4.41
C PHE A 299 -5.44 -15.89 -5.20
N ALA A 300 -5.04 -17.04 -5.74
CA ALA A 300 -3.82 -17.21 -6.52
C ALA A 300 -3.80 -16.33 -7.79
N GLU A 301 -4.96 -15.98 -8.35
CA GLU A 301 -5.07 -15.19 -9.57
C GLU A 301 -5.11 -13.68 -9.32
N LEU A 302 -5.39 -13.25 -8.07
CA LEU A 302 -5.66 -11.84 -7.75
C LEU A 302 -4.50 -10.93 -8.14
N ARG A 303 -3.25 -11.34 -7.92
CA ARG A 303 -2.09 -10.52 -8.32
C ARG A 303 -2.11 -10.26 -9.82
N ASP A 304 -2.26 -11.27 -10.64
CA ASP A 304 -2.15 -11.13 -12.09
C ASP A 304 -3.39 -10.48 -12.71
N SER A 305 -4.58 -10.91 -12.30
CA SER A 305 -5.85 -10.38 -12.79
C SER A 305 -6.04 -8.91 -12.42
N VAL A 306 -5.75 -8.53 -11.18
CA VAL A 306 -5.86 -7.11 -10.78
C VAL A 306 -4.87 -6.24 -11.57
N ARG A 307 -3.63 -6.70 -11.77
CA ARG A 307 -2.64 -5.94 -12.57
C ARG A 307 -3.09 -5.72 -14.01
N ARG A 308 -3.67 -6.75 -14.62
CA ARG A 308 -4.01 -6.77 -16.04
C ARG A 308 -5.32 -6.02 -16.31
N ASP A 309 -6.31 -6.23 -15.45
CA ASP A 309 -7.71 -5.88 -15.75
C ASP A 309 -8.18 -4.63 -14.98
N PHE A 310 -7.49 -4.24 -13.90
CA PHE A 310 -7.86 -3.07 -13.10
C PHE A 310 -7.03 -1.87 -13.54
N VAL A 311 -7.41 -1.33 -14.69
CA VAL A 311 -6.78 -0.18 -15.31
C VAL A 311 -7.81 0.90 -15.60
N GLY A 312 -7.36 2.14 -15.81
CA GLY A 312 -8.24 3.21 -16.22
C GLY A 312 -8.84 4.01 -15.06
N ALA A 313 -9.54 5.09 -15.42
CA ALA A 313 -10.25 5.98 -14.51
C ALA A 313 -11.37 5.32 -13.67
N SER A 314 -11.75 4.08 -13.98
CA SER A 314 -12.73 3.31 -13.19
C SER A 314 -12.12 2.59 -11.98
N THR A 315 -10.81 2.74 -11.75
CA THR A 315 -10.04 2.03 -10.71
C THR A 315 -9.09 2.98 -9.99
N CYS A 316 -8.46 2.53 -8.91
CA CYS A 316 -7.42 3.28 -8.21
C CYS A 316 -6.16 2.44 -8.07
N THR A 317 -4.99 2.97 -8.46
CA THR A 317 -3.71 2.27 -8.30
C THR A 317 -3.48 1.77 -6.88
N HIS A 318 -3.81 2.58 -5.86
CA HIS A 318 -3.65 2.23 -4.45
C HIS A 318 -4.66 1.16 -4.00
N LEU A 319 -5.93 1.26 -4.41
CA LEU A 319 -6.94 0.24 -4.12
C LEU A 319 -6.60 -1.09 -4.82
N ASN A 320 -6.14 -1.04 -6.07
CA ASN A 320 -5.70 -2.21 -6.83
C ASN A 320 -4.55 -2.90 -6.11
N ASP A 321 -3.56 -2.15 -5.63
CA ASP A 321 -2.45 -2.69 -4.84
C ASP A 321 -2.95 -3.33 -3.53
N THR A 322 -4.00 -2.79 -2.87
CA THR A 322 -4.65 -3.45 -1.72
C THR A 322 -5.34 -4.76 -2.11
N LEU A 323 -6.11 -4.78 -3.19
CA LEU A 323 -6.79 -5.98 -3.68
C LEU A 323 -5.81 -7.09 -4.09
N ARG A 324 -4.67 -6.72 -4.70
CA ARG A 324 -3.59 -7.68 -5.02
C ARG A 324 -3.05 -8.40 -3.79
N SER A 325 -2.90 -7.70 -2.65
CA SER A 325 -2.37 -8.31 -1.43
C SER A 325 -3.29 -9.35 -0.81
N LEU A 326 -4.58 -9.38 -1.19
CA LEU A 326 -5.50 -10.42 -0.74
C LEU A 326 -5.14 -11.81 -1.31
N ALA A 327 -4.25 -11.90 -2.30
CA ALA A 327 -3.66 -13.17 -2.72
C ALA A 327 -2.94 -13.91 -1.57
N ASP A 328 -2.48 -13.17 -0.54
CA ASP A 328 -1.88 -13.75 0.66
C ASP A 328 -2.86 -14.56 1.52
N SER A 329 -4.18 -14.40 1.28
CA SER A 329 -5.20 -15.12 2.04
C SER A 329 -5.04 -16.63 1.97
N GLU A 330 -4.50 -17.19 0.89
CA GLU A 330 -4.23 -18.64 0.80
C GLU A 330 -3.30 -19.13 1.91
N LEU A 331 -2.17 -18.44 2.14
CA LEU A 331 -1.24 -18.80 3.20
C LEU A 331 -1.87 -18.58 4.58
N LEU A 332 -2.52 -17.43 4.77
CA LEU A 332 -3.13 -17.09 6.05
C LEU A 332 -4.25 -18.06 6.45
N LEU A 333 -5.07 -18.51 5.50
CA LEU A 333 -6.10 -19.52 5.74
C LEU A 333 -5.51 -20.85 6.18
N ARG A 334 -4.41 -21.31 5.54
CA ARG A 334 -3.73 -22.54 5.95
C ARG A 334 -3.23 -22.46 7.39
N GLU A 335 -2.62 -21.34 7.78
CA GLU A 335 -2.16 -21.13 9.16
C GLU A 335 -3.32 -21.08 10.15
N LEU A 336 -4.40 -20.38 9.80
CA LEU A 336 -5.60 -20.25 10.65
C LEU A 336 -6.28 -21.61 10.88
N GLN A 337 -6.35 -22.47 9.85
CA GLN A 337 -6.97 -23.79 9.93
C GLN A 337 -6.09 -24.87 10.57
N SER A 338 -4.78 -24.61 10.69
CA SER A 338 -3.83 -25.54 11.30
C SER A 338 -3.60 -25.28 12.79
N ALA A 339 -4.18 -24.21 13.34
CA ALA A 339 -4.11 -23.80 14.74
C ALA A 339 -5.04 -24.63 15.63
#